data_AF-A0A850DLJ6-F1
#
_entry.id   AF-A0A850DLJ6-F1
#
_cell.length_a   1.000
_cell.length_b   1.000
_cell.length_c   1.000
_cell.angle_alpha   90.00
_cell.angle_beta   90.00
_cell.angle_gamma   90.00
#
_symmetry.space_group_name_H-M   'P 1'
#
loop_
_entity.id
_entity.type
_entity.pdbx_description
1 polymer ?
#
loop_
_entity_poly.entity_id
_entity_poly.type
_entity_poly.pdbx_seq_one_letter_code
_entity_poly.pdbx_strand_id
1 'polypeptide(L)'
;MIPNIGWGETMVLLVAALVILGPERLPGAIKWTFDALRRVREFASGASSQLRKEIGPEFDDLRKPLADLQRMRGMSPRSVITKHLLDGDDSLFTDLDQPHRGEYKPTPDGLSTPLPNGERPPIDLDAT
;
A
#
# COMPACT_ATOMS: atom_id res chain seq x y z
N MET A 1 0.57 4.43 -3.89
CA MET A 1 0.87 4.37 -2.45
C MET A 1 -0.47 4.29 -1.76
N ILE A 2 -0.77 3.20 -1.07
CA ILE A 2 -1.94 3.20 -0.18
C ILE A 2 -1.44 3.95 1.06
N PRO A 3 -1.98 5.14 1.39
CA PRO A 3 -1.54 5.87 2.57
C PRO A 3 -1.67 4.95 3.78
N ASN A 4 -0.87 5.18 4.83
CA ASN A 4 -0.99 4.50 6.11
C ASN A 4 -2.47 4.45 6.52
N ILE A 5 -3.15 3.33 6.24
CA ILE A 5 -4.60 3.24 6.40
C ILE A 5 -4.82 3.19 7.91
N GLY A 6 -5.19 4.33 8.46
CA GLY A 6 -5.47 4.44 9.87
C GLY A 6 -6.71 3.63 10.22
N TRP A 7 -6.86 3.32 11.52
CA TRP A 7 -8.11 2.78 12.03
C TRP A 7 -9.32 3.65 11.65
N GLY A 8 -9.13 4.98 11.54
CA GLY A 8 -10.15 5.94 11.09
C GLY A 8 -10.59 5.72 9.64
N GLU A 9 -9.67 5.68 8.68
CA GLU A 9 -9.99 5.44 7.26
C GLU A 9 -10.63 4.06 7.03
N THR A 10 -10.18 3.04 7.75
CA THR A 10 -10.80 1.71 7.69
C THR A 10 -12.26 1.75 8.14
N MET A 11 -12.57 2.52 9.19
CA MET A 11 -13.94 2.72 9.67
C MET A 11 -14.80 3.44 8.62
N VAL A 12 -14.26 4.49 8.00
CA VAL A 12 -14.95 5.24 6.93
C VAL A 12 -15.26 4.33 5.73
N LEU A 13 -14.31 3.50 5.30
CA LEU A 13 -14.53 2.53 4.21
C LEU A 13 -15.57 1.48 4.57
N LEU A 14 -15.57 1.01 5.82
CA LEU A 14 -16.55 0.03 6.30
C LEU A 14 -17.97 0.63 6.30
N VAL A 15 -18.11 1.86 6.78
CA VAL A 15 -19.40 2.58 6.74
C VAL A 15 -19.82 2.85 5.29
N ALA A 16 -18.92 3.32 4.43
CA ALA A 16 -19.21 3.54 3.02
C ALA A 16 -19.66 2.24 2.32
N ALA A 17 -19.00 1.11 2.61
CA ALA A 17 -19.38 -0.19 2.08
C ALA A 17 -20.77 -0.63 2.58
N LEU A 18 -21.08 -0.43 3.87
CA LEU A 18 -22.41 -0.69 4.44
C LEU A 18 -23.49 0.19 3.81
N VAL A 19 -23.20 1.45 3.49
CA VAL A 19 -24.17 2.37 2.87
C VAL A 19 -24.39 2.02 1.40
N ILE A 20 -23.33 1.80 0.63
CA ILE A 20 -23.41 1.52 -0.82
C ILE A 20 -24.05 0.16 -1.08
N LEU A 21 -23.59 -0.88 -0.38
CA LEU A 21 -24.04 -2.25 -0.60
C LEU A 21 -25.27 -2.61 0.25
N GLY A 22 -25.42 -1.98 1.41
CA GLY A 22 -26.44 -2.28 2.41
C GLY A 22 -25.94 -3.27 3.48
N PRO A 23 -26.28 -3.06 4.77
CA PRO A 23 -25.83 -3.91 5.88
C PRO A 23 -26.31 -5.36 5.78
N GLU A 24 -27.49 -5.58 5.20
CA GLU A 24 -28.08 -6.90 5.00
C GLU A 24 -27.39 -7.70 3.88
N ARG A 25 -26.77 -7.01 2.91
CA ARG A 25 -26.23 -7.64 1.70
C ARG A 25 -24.74 -7.95 1.81
N LEU A 26 -24.00 -7.17 2.59
CA LEU A 26 -22.58 -7.40 2.88
C LEU A 26 -22.27 -8.83 3.37
N PRO A 27 -22.93 -9.37 4.42
CA PRO A 27 -22.66 -10.71 4.90
C PRO A 27 -23.02 -11.79 3.87
N GLY A 28 -24.03 -11.54 3.03
CA GLY A 28 -24.38 -12.43 1.91
C GLY A 28 -23.34 -12.41 0.79
N ALA A 29 -22.86 -11.22 0.40
CA ALA A 29 -21.85 -11.05 -0.63
C ALA A 29 -20.51 -11.71 -0.23
N ILE A 30 -20.08 -11.51 1.01
CA ILE A 30 -18.88 -12.16 1.55
C ILE A 30 -19.01 -13.68 1.43
N LYS A 31 -20.13 -14.25 1.89
CA LYS A 31 -20.37 -15.71 1.79
C LYS A 31 -20.29 -16.20 0.35
N TRP A 32 -20.96 -15.52 -0.59
CA TRP A 32 -20.90 -15.88 -2.00
C TRP A 32 -19.47 -15.82 -2.57
N THR A 33 -18.71 -14.77 -2.24
CA THR A 33 -17.32 -14.64 -2.69
C THR A 33 -16.43 -15.74 -2.11
N PHE A 34 -16.58 -16.06 -0.82
CA PHE A 34 -15.82 -17.14 -0.19
C PHE A 34 -16.18 -18.51 -0.79
N ASP A 35 -17.47 -18.78 -1.01
CA ASP A 35 -17.93 -20.01 -1.66
C ASP A 35 -17.45 -20.11 -3.11
N ALA A 36 -17.49 -18.99 -3.86
CA ALA A 36 -16.97 -18.93 -5.22
C ALA A 36 -15.46 -19.21 -5.24
N LEU A 37 -14.70 -18.58 -4.33
CA LEU A 37 -13.25 -18.81 -4.22
C LEU A 37 -12.93 -20.26 -3.86
N ARG A 38 -13.70 -20.86 -2.95
CA ARG A 38 -13.56 -22.26 -2.58
C ARG A 38 -13.84 -23.18 -3.75
N ARG A 39 -14.93 -22.95 -4.49
CA ARG A 39 -15.26 -23.72 -5.69
C ARG A 39 -14.15 -23.59 -6.73
N VAL A 40 -13.69 -22.38 -7.02
CA VAL A 40 -12.57 -22.15 -7.95
C VAL A 40 -11.33 -22.93 -7.53
N ARG A 41 -10.98 -22.95 -6.24
CA ARG A 41 -9.86 -23.75 -5.73
C ARG A 41 -10.08 -25.24 -5.93
N GLU A 42 -11.26 -25.76 -5.60
CA GLU A 42 -11.62 -27.17 -5.76
C GLU A 42 -11.56 -27.59 -7.25
N PHE A 43 -12.16 -26.80 -8.14
CA PHE A 43 -12.09 -26.99 -9.59
C PHE A 43 -10.66 -26.90 -10.12
N ALA A 44 -9.88 -25.91 -9.71
CA ALA A 44 -8.48 -25.78 -10.11
C ALA A 44 -7.64 -26.97 -9.64
N SER A 45 -7.84 -27.46 -8.42
CA SER A 45 -7.11 -28.63 -7.91
C SER A 45 -7.51 -29.94 -8.61
N GLY A 46 -8.80 -30.13 -8.88
CA GLY A 46 -9.32 -31.30 -9.58
C GLY A 46 -8.90 -31.35 -11.05
N ALA A 47 -9.09 -30.23 -11.76
CA ALA A 47 -8.68 -30.09 -13.15
C ALA A 47 -7.16 -30.15 -13.30
N SER A 48 -6.37 -29.55 -12.40
CA SER A 48 -4.91 -29.72 -12.43
C SER A 48 -4.50 -31.18 -12.24
N SER A 49 -5.21 -31.95 -11.41
CA SER A 49 -4.91 -33.38 -11.22
C SER A 49 -5.28 -34.23 -12.43
N GLN A 50 -6.36 -33.89 -13.14
CA GLN A 50 -6.75 -34.55 -14.39
C GLN A 50 -5.81 -34.16 -15.55
N LEU A 51 -5.52 -32.87 -15.69
CA LEU A 51 -4.61 -32.34 -16.71
C LEU A 51 -3.18 -32.87 -16.53
N ARG A 52 -2.71 -32.99 -15.28
CA ARG A 52 -1.41 -33.61 -14.97
C ARG A 52 -1.38 -35.11 -15.27
N LYS A 53 -2.53 -35.79 -15.27
CA LYS A 53 -2.66 -37.21 -15.66
C LYS A 53 -2.77 -37.41 -17.17
N GLU A 54 -3.43 -36.50 -17.87
CA GLU A 54 -3.72 -36.64 -19.30
C GLU A 54 -2.66 -36.01 -20.22
N ILE A 55 -1.99 -34.94 -19.79
CA ILE A 55 -1.03 -34.20 -20.63
C ILE A 55 0.44 -34.62 -20.37
N GLY A 56 0.74 -35.31 -19.27
CA GLY A 56 2.10 -35.77 -18.99
C GLY A 56 3.12 -34.61 -18.98
N PRO A 57 4.37 -34.79 -19.48
CA PRO A 57 5.49 -33.87 -19.28
C PRO A 57 5.27 -32.42 -19.77
N GLU A 58 4.24 -32.13 -20.57
CA GLU A 58 3.97 -30.75 -21.02
C GLU A 58 3.43 -29.84 -19.89
N PHE A 59 3.00 -30.42 -18.76
CA PHE A 59 2.72 -29.64 -17.54
C PHE A 59 4.00 -29.05 -16.91
N ASP A 60 5.18 -29.64 -17.15
CA ASP A 60 6.45 -29.10 -16.65
C ASP A 60 6.88 -27.84 -17.40
N ASP A 61 6.54 -27.71 -18.68
CA ASP A 61 6.73 -26.46 -19.43
C ASP A 61 5.80 -25.34 -18.95
N LEU A 62 4.63 -25.68 -18.40
CA LEU A 62 3.76 -24.71 -17.73
C LEU A 62 4.22 -24.36 -16.31
N ARG A 63 4.94 -25.26 -15.63
CA ARG A 63 5.50 -24.99 -14.29
C ARG A 63 6.50 -23.83 -14.31
N LYS A 64 7.31 -23.68 -15.36
CA LYS A 64 8.24 -22.53 -15.50
C LYS A 64 7.51 -21.18 -15.48
N PRO A 65 6.52 -20.90 -16.35
CA PRO A 65 5.77 -19.63 -16.33
C PRO A 65 4.90 -19.47 -15.09
N LEU A 66 4.31 -20.54 -14.54
CA LEU A 66 3.59 -20.48 -13.26
C LEU A 66 4.51 -20.10 -12.09
N ALA A 67 5.72 -20.66 -12.04
CA ALA A 67 6.72 -20.30 -11.04
C ALA A 67 7.21 -18.86 -11.22
N ASP A 68 7.31 -18.38 -12.47
CA ASP A 68 7.66 -16.99 -12.77
C ASP A 68 6.58 -16.01 -12.32
N LEU A 69 5.31 -16.31 -12.58
CA LEU A 69 4.18 -15.51 -12.09
C LEU A 69 4.12 -15.47 -10.56
N GLN A 70 4.47 -16.57 -9.90
CA GLN A 70 4.54 -16.63 -8.44
C GLN A 70 5.72 -15.81 -7.89
N ARG A 71 6.86 -15.78 -8.61
CA ARG A 71 7.98 -14.86 -8.30
C ARG A 71 7.60 -13.40 -8.51
N MET A 72 6.86 -13.08 -9.59
CA MET A 72 6.37 -11.73 -9.87
C MET A 72 5.36 -11.24 -8.83
N ARG A 73 4.53 -12.11 -8.26
CA ARG A 73 3.59 -11.74 -7.17
C ARG A 73 4.31 -11.38 -5.86
N GLY A 74 5.53 -11.88 -5.66
CA GLY A 74 6.39 -11.55 -4.52
C GLY A 74 7.20 -10.26 -4.71
N MET A 75 7.29 -9.75 -5.94
CA MET A 75 7.85 -8.43 -6.24
C MET A 75 6.71 -7.41 -6.26
N SER A 76 6.88 -6.27 -5.58
CA SER A 76 5.88 -5.21 -5.68
C SER A 76 5.65 -4.86 -7.16
N PRO A 77 4.41 -4.57 -7.61
CA PRO A 77 4.15 -4.22 -9.01
C PRO A 77 5.06 -3.10 -9.52
N ARG A 78 5.42 -2.16 -8.63
CA ARG A 78 6.44 -1.13 -8.86
C ARG A 78 7.80 -1.75 -9.20
N SER A 79 8.32 -2.68 -8.39
CA SER A 79 9.61 -3.32 -8.63
C SER A 79 9.68 -4.20 -9.89
N VAL A 80 8.56 -4.74 -10.39
CA VAL A 80 8.52 -5.44 -11.68
C VAL A 80 8.61 -4.44 -12.83
N ILE A 81 7.88 -3.32 -12.74
CA ILE A 81 7.92 -2.25 -13.75
C ILE A 81 9.30 -1.57 -13.74
N THR A 82 9.90 -1.31 -12.59
CA THR A 82 11.28 -0.78 -12.50
C THR A 82 12.30 -1.74 -13.12
N LYS A 83 12.19 -3.05 -12.88
CA LYS A 83 13.12 -4.03 -13.48
C LYS A 83 12.97 -4.17 -14.98
N HIS A 84 11.75 -4.04 -15.51
CA HIS A 84 11.49 -4.22 -16.95
C HIS A 84 11.60 -2.92 -17.77
N LEU A 85 11.39 -1.74 -17.16
CA LEU A 85 11.43 -0.46 -17.86
C LEU A 85 12.61 0.44 -17.45
N LEU A 86 13.16 0.28 -16.24
CA LEU A 86 14.25 1.11 -15.70
C LEU A 86 15.50 0.27 -15.35
N ASP A 87 15.56 -0.99 -15.77
CA ASP A 87 16.68 -1.92 -15.50
C ASP A 87 17.07 -2.01 -13.99
N GLY A 88 16.12 -1.74 -13.10
CA GLY A 88 16.32 -1.73 -11.65
C GLY A 88 16.72 -0.38 -11.03
N ASP A 89 16.73 0.71 -11.80
CA ASP A 89 17.00 2.06 -11.27
C ASP A 89 15.74 2.72 -10.69
N ASP A 90 15.52 2.54 -9.38
CA ASP A 90 14.41 3.15 -8.63
C ASP A 90 14.63 4.64 -8.30
N SER A 91 15.77 5.23 -8.70
CA SER A 91 16.12 6.62 -8.37
C SER A 91 15.16 7.64 -8.99
N LEU A 92 14.69 7.40 -10.22
CA LEU A 92 13.75 8.27 -10.93
C LEU A 92 12.37 8.33 -10.25
N PHE A 93 11.90 7.21 -9.70
CA PHE A 93 10.64 7.20 -8.96
C PHE A 93 10.79 7.81 -7.57
N THR A 94 11.94 7.64 -6.93
CA THR A 94 12.23 8.20 -5.61
C THR A 94 12.31 9.73 -5.65
N ASP A 95 12.86 10.28 -6.73
CA ASP A 95 12.93 11.74 -6.96
C ASP A 95 11.55 12.36 -7.18
N LEU A 96 10.65 11.67 -7.91
CA LEU A 96 9.27 12.10 -8.17
C LEU A 96 8.32 11.97 -6.97
N ASP A 97 8.57 10.98 -6.10
CA ASP A 97 7.75 10.69 -4.92
C ASP A 97 8.20 11.53 -3.70
N GLN A 98 9.36 12.21 -3.80
CA GLN A 98 9.80 13.20 -2.84
C GLN A 98 8.99 14.50 -3.05
N PRO A 99 8.05 14.86 -2.15
CA PRO A 99 7.51 16.20 -2.21
C PRO A 99 8.70 17.13 -1.99
N HIS A 100 8.91 18.10 -2.87
CA HIS A 100 9.83 19.19 -2.64
C HIS A 100 9.44 19.86 -1.31
N ARG A 101 10.00 19.38 -0.20
CA ARG A 101 10.07 20.09 1.05
C ARG A 101 11.06 21.20 0.75
N GLY A 102 10.55 22.29 0.18
CA GLY A 102 11.32 23.48 -0.07
C GLY A 102 12.10 23.78 1.21
N GLU A 103 13.43 23.76 1.09
CA GLU A 103 14.32 24.29 2.11
C GLU A 103 14.04 25.80 2.19
N TYR A 104 13.03 26.16 2.98
CA TYR A 104 12.84 27.53 3.40
C TYR A 104 13.81 27.77 4.55
N LYS A 105 14.99 28.31 4.24
CA LYS A 105 15.91 28.87 5.23
C LYS A 105 15.26 30.15 5.77
N PRO A 106 14.71 30.20 7.00
CA PRO A 106 14.12 31.42 7.51
C PRO A 106 15.26 32.34 7.95
N THR A 107 15.28 33.54 7.40
CA THR A 107 16.00 34.70 7.92
C THR A 107 15.62 34.89 9.40
N PRO A 108 16.57 35.17 10.31
CA PRO A 108 16.29 35.37 11.72
C PRO A 108 15.67 36.76 11.92
N ASP A 109 14.37 36.86 11.69
CA ASP A 109 13.57 37.99 12.16
C ASP A 109 12.72 37.51 13.34
N GLY A 110 12.83 38.27 14.42
CA GLY A 110 12.58 37.82 15.78
C GLY A 110 11.17 37.31 16.02
N LEU A 111 11.05 36.42 17.01
CA LEU A 111 9.93 36.31 17.95
C LEU A 111 10.21 35.17 18.95
N SER A 112 10.54 35.58 20.17
CA SER A 112 10.15 34.96 21.45
C SER A 112 10.26 33.43 21.56
N THR A 113 11.44 32.96 21.97
CA THR A 113 11.54 31.71 22.73
C THR A 113 10.74 31.87 24.04
N PRO A 114 9.77 30.99 24.35
CA PRO A 114 9.09 31.02 25.64
C PRO A 114 10.12 30.84 26.77
N LEU A 115 10.19 31.79 27.70
CA LEU A 115 11.10 31.70 28.84
C LEU A 115 10.73 30.48 29.71
N PRO A 116 11.71 29.68 30.15
CA PRO A 116 11.46 28.55 31.04
C PRO A 116 10.94 29.02 32.40
N ASN A 117 10.16 28.15 33.06
CA ASN A 117 9.36 28.51 34.23
C ASN A 117 10.25 28.94 35.41
N GLY A 118 10.17 30.21 35.80
CA GLY A 118 10.89 30.78 36.95
C GLY A 118 11.86 31.91 36.64
N GLU A 119 12.13 32.22 35.38
CA GLU A 119 12.95 33.39 35.00
C GLU A 119 12.12 34.65 34.82
N ARG A 120 12.59 35.76 35.39
CA ARG A 120 11.97 37.08 35.22
C ARG A 120 12.43 37.68 33.90
N PRO A 121 11.52 38.26 33.11
CA PRO A 121 11.88 38.89 31.85
C PRO A 121 12.87 40.04 32.09
N PRO A 122 13.78 40.29 31.12
CA PRO A 122 14.77 41.36 31.24
C PRO A 122 14.05 42.71 31.37
N ILE A 123 14.43 43.50 32.38
CA ILE A 123 13.90 44.86 32.58
C ILE A 123 14.54 45.77 31.53
N ASP A 124 13.69 46.39 30.72
CA ASP A 124 14.09 47.39 29.74
C ASP A 124 14.37 48.72 30.46
N LEU A 125 15.61 49.21 30.34
CA LEU A 125 16.09 50.45 30.98
C LEU A 125 15.90 51.68 30.08
N ASP A 126 15.47 51.52 28.82
CA ASP A 126 15.21 52.62 27.89
C ASP A 126 13.75 53.14 27.96
N ALA A 127 12.92 52.59 28.85
CA ALA A 127 11.59 53.11 29.13
C ALA A 127 11.63 54.21 30.21
N THR A 128 11.98 55.43 29.84
CA THR A 128 11.80 56.68 30.62
C THR A 128 11.39 57.83 29.73
#